data_AF-A0A976KLV8-F1
#
_entry.id   AF-A0A976KLV8-F1
#
_cell.length_a   1.000
_cell.length_b   1.000
_cell.length_c   1.000
_cell.angle_alpha   90.00
_cell.angle_beta   90.00
_cell.angle_gamma   90.00
#
_symmetry.space_group_name_H-M   'P 1'
#
loop_
_entity.id
_entity.type
_entity.pdbx_description
1 polymer ?
#
loop_
_entity_poly.entity_id
_entity_poly.type
_entity_poly.pdbx_seq_one_letter_code
_entity_poly.pdbx_strand_id
1 'polypeptide(L)'
;MAKRKPTKRKKRASKKKPVARKSFLGKLFSLSLKLVVVAVVIMAVYLSYLDVTIRSQFEGKKWSLPARVYARPLELYVGAPYSRDQVKAELKLLGYRYSKDLSKPGTYQASKYKISLHKRAFEFWDGAESERRLTVSFGQKGVTGISARDGKSADLIRFDPLEIGGIYP
;
A
#
# COMPACT_ATOMS: atom_id res chain seq x y z
N MET A 1 -11.68 -57.67 -102.86
CA MET A 1 -12.41 -58.48 -101.85
C MET A 1 -11.80 -58.19 -100.47
N ALA A 2 -12.60 -57.62 -99.55
CA ALA A 2 -13.05 -58.26 -98.29
C ALA A 2 -12.02 -58.18 -97.15
N LYS A 3 -12.31 -57.82 -95.90
CA LYS A 3 -13.53 -57.47 -95.15
C LYS A 3 -13.08 -56.73 -93.86
N ARG A 4 -13.90 -55.79 -93.37
CA ARG A 4 -13.82 -55.19 -92.02
C ARG A 4 -14.02 -56.24 -90.93
N LYS A 5 -13.41 -56.06 -89.75
CA LYS A 5 -14.09 -55.94 -88.42
C LYS A 5 -13.08 -55.70 -87.26
N PRO A 6 -13.53 -55.20 -86.08
CA PRO A 6 -12.90 -54.09 -85.36
C PRO A 6 -12.42 -54.46 -83.94
N THR A 7 -11.53 -53.67 -83.34
CA THR A 7 -11.23 -53.83 -81.90
C THR A 7 -10.91 -52.51 -81.17
N LYS A 8 -11.87 -52.16 -80.29
CA LYS A 8 -11.79 -51.46 -79.00
C LYS A 8 -10.98 -50.16 -78.89
N ARG A 9 -11.73 -49.07 -79.04
CA ARG A 9 -11.41 -47.69 -78.65
C ARG A 9 -11.19 -47.59 -77.14
N LYS A 10 -9.95 -47.35 -76.72
CA LYS A 10 -9.54 -47.01 -75.35
C LYS A 10 -10.21 -45.67 -74.95
N LYS A 11 -11.13 -45.68 -73.98
CA LYS A 11 -11.65 -44.44 -73.37
C LYS A 11 -10.52 -43.78 -72.56
N ARG A 12 -9.88 -42.77 -73.14
CA ARG A 12 -9.04 -41.83 -72.38
C ARG A 12 -9.96 -41.04 -71.44
N ALA A 13 -9.87 -41.30 -70.14
CA ALA A 13 -10.47 -40.45 -69.13
C ALA A 13 -9.84 -39.06 -69.24
N SER A 14 -10.61 -38.09 -69.73
CA SER A 14 -10.21 -36.68 -69.72
C SER A 14 -10.14 -36.23 -68.26
N LYS A 15 -8.94 -36.10 -67.70
CA LYS A 15 -8.74 -35.41 -66.43
C LYS A 15 -9.16 -33.96 -66.61
N LYS A 16 -10.38 -33.62 -66.21
CA LYS A 16 -10.82 -32.23 -66.09
C LYS A 16 -9.95 -31.58 -65.01
N LYS A 17 -9.15 -30.59 -65.39
CA LYS A 17 -8.42 -29.74 -64.44
C LYS A 17 -9.46 -29.06 -63.53
N PRO A 18 -9.32 -29.09 -62.20
CA PRO A 18 -10.21 -28.32 -61.35
C PRO A 18 -9.96 -26.84 -61.65
N VAL A 19 -10.94 -26.17 -62.26
CA VAL A 19 -10.93 -24.71 -62.39
C VAL A 19 -10.98 -24.18 -60.97
N ALA A 20 -9.88 -23.57 -60.52
CA ALA A 20 -9.70 -23.04 -59.18
C ALA A 20 -10.69 -21.90 -58.93
N ARG A 21 -11.93 -22.22 -58.56
CA ARG A 21 -12.90 -21.28 -58.01
C ARG A 21 -12.57 -20.99 -56.55
N LYS A 22 -11.41 -20.37 -56.28
CA LYS A 22 -11.08 -19.82 -54.95
C LYS A 22 -10.22 -18.56 -55.08
N SER A 23 -10.73 -17.54 -55.77
CA SER A 23 -10.10 -16.20 -55.79
C SER A 23 -10.82 -15.18 -54.91
N PHE A 24 -12.11 -15.36 -54.65
CA PHE A 24 -12.90 -14.41 -53.84
C PHE A 24 -12.59 -14.52 -52.34
N LEU A 25 -12.56 -15.73 -51.78
CA LEU A 25 -12.25 -15.96 -50.35
C LEU A 25 -10.84 -15.51 -49.97
N GLY A 26 -9.84 -15.72 -50.84
CA GLY A 26 -8.46 -15.27 -50.61
C GLY A 26 -8.32 -13.75 -50.70
N LYS A 27 -9.06 -13.09 -51.60
CA LYS A 27 -9.13 -11.62 -51.66
C LYS A 27 -9.82 -11.04 -50.42
N LEU A 28 -10.92 -11.64 -49.96
CA LEU A 28 -11.59 -11.28 -48.71
C LEU A 28 -10.66 -11.45 -47.49
N PHE A 29 -9.91 -12.55 -47.41
CA PHE A 29 -8.93 -12.77 -46.35
C PHE A 29 -7.77 -11.76 -46.38
N SER A 30 -7.29 -11.41 -47.58
CA SER A 30 -6.26 -10.38 -47.73
C SER A 30 -6.79 -8.98 -47.36
N LEU A 31 -8.07 -8.71 -47.59
CA LEU A 31 -8.72 -7.44 -47.23
C LEU A 31 -8.94 -7.37 -45.71
N SER A 32 -9.40 -8.47 -45.09
CA SER A 32 -9.56 -8.53 -43.63
C SER A 32 -8.22 -8.38 -42.91
N LEU A 33 -7.14 -9.00 -43.42
CA LEU A 33 -5.80 -8.84 -42.85
C LEU A 33 -5.33 -7.37 -42.91
N LYS A 34 -5.57 -6.68 -44.03
CA LYS A 34 -5.26 -5.25 -44.16
C LYS A 34 -6.07 -4.40 -43.18
N LEU A 35 -7.37 -4.68 -43.02
CA LEU A 35 -8.22 -4.00 -42.04
C LEU A 35 -7.74 -4.21 -40.60
N VAL A 36 -7.34 -5.44 -40.26
CA VAL A 36 -6.77 -5.75 -38.94
C VAL A 36 -5.47 -4.97 -38.71
N VAL A 37 -4.58 -4.90 -39.70
CA VAL A 37 -3.35 -4.09 -39.59
C VAL A 37 -3.67 -2.62 -39.35
N VAL A 38 -4.63 -2.05 -40.07
CA VAL A 38 -5.08 -0.66 -39.85
C VAL A 38 -5.66 -0.48 -38.45
N ALA A 39 -6.50 -1.40 -37.99
CA ALA A 39 -7.07 -1.36 -36.65
C ALA A 39 -5.99 -1.43 -35.56
N VAL A 40 -4.96 -2.27 -35.74
CA VAL A 40 -3.83 -2.37 -34.81
C VAL A 40 -3.04 -1.07 -34.76
N VAL A 41 -2.81 -0.42 -35.91
CA VAL A 41 -2.12 0.88 -35.94
C VAL A 41 -2.93 1.96 -35.22
N ILE A 42 -4.24 2.04 -35.46
CA ILE A 42 -5.13 2.98 -34.76
C ILE A 42 -5.11 2.71 -33.25
N MET A 43 -5.20 1.44 -32.85
CA MET A 43 -5.15 1.04 -31.45
C MET A 43 -3.82 1.41 -30.80
N ALA A 44 -2.69 1.22 -31.49
CA ALA A 44 -1.36 1.59 -30.98
C ALA A 44 -1.22 3.09 -30.76
N VAL A 45 -1.72 3.91 -31.69
CA VAL A 45 -1.74 5.38 -31.54
C VAL A 45 -2.62 5.78 -30.37
N TYR A 46 -3.80 5.17 -30.23
CA TYR A 46 -4.71 5.44 -29.11
C TYR A 46 -4.09 5.07 -27.76
N LEU A 47 -3.45 3.91 -27.66
CA LEU A 47 -2.74 3.48 -26.44
C LEU A 47 -1.58 4.42 -26.11
N SER A 48 -0.84 4.90 -27.10
CA SER A 48 0.23 5.89 -26.89
C SER A 48 -0.32 7.22 -26.38
N TYR A 49 -1.45 7.69 -26.90
CA TYR A 49 -2.11 8.89 -26.41
C TYR A 49 -2.57 8.73 -24.95
N LEU A 50 -3.13 7.55 -24.63
CA LEU A 50 -3.57 7.22 -23.28
C LEU A 50 -2.39 7.16 -22.31
N ASP A 51 -1.27 6.56 -22.72
CA ASP A 51 -0.03 6.49 -21.94
C ASP A 51 0.52 7.89 -21.63
N VAL A 52 0.59 8.80 -22.61
CA VAL A 52 1.01 10.20 -22.38
C VAL A 52 0.08 10.92 -21.42
N THR A 53 -1.24 10.77 -21.62
CA THR A 53 -2.25 11.42 -20.77
C THR A 53 -2.14 10.91 -19.33
N ILE A 54 -2.03 9.60 -19.14
CA ILE A 54 -1.85 8.99 -17.82
C ILE A 54 -0.55 9.51 -17.20
N ARG A 55 0.58 9.44 -17.90
CA ARG A 55 1.86 9.94 -17.36
C ARG A 55 1.77 11.40 -16.93
N SER A 56 1.15 12.28 -17.72
CA SER A 56 0.99 13.68 -17.34
C SER A 56 0.15 13.88 -16.06
N GLN A 57 -0.92 13.10 -15.89
CA GLN A 57 -1.79 13.19 -14.71
C GLN A 57 -1.13 12.57 -13.46
N PHE A 58 -0.31 11.54 -13.67
CA PHE A 58 0.39 10.86 -12.60
C PHE A 58 1.75 11.48 -12.27
N GLU A 59 2.35 12.32 -13.12
CA GLU A 59 3.61 13.02 -12.84
C GLU A 59 3.38 14.33 -12.07
N GLY A 60 2.31 15.08 -12.35
CA GLY A 60 2.02 16.36 -11.69
C GLY A 60 1.34 16.26 -10.32
N LYS A 61 0.69 15.12 -10.02
CA LYS A 61 -0.12 14.92 -8.80
C LYS A 61 0.47 13.87 -7.86
N LYS A 62 1.80 13.79 -7.79
CA LYS A 62 2.46 12.89 -6.84
C LYS A 62 2.42 13.51 -5.43
N TRP A 63 1.32 13.24 -4.74
CA TRP A 63 1.25 13.16 -3.28
C TRP A 63 1.35 14.52 -2.60
N SER A 64 0.21 15.19 -2.40
CA SER A 64 0.09 16.10 -1.27
C SER A 64 0.15 15.24 -0.01
N LEU A 65 1.36 15.07 0.54
CA LEU A 65 1.49 14.47 1.85
C LEU A 65 0.77 15.43 2.81
N PRO A 66 -0.37 15.02 3.42
CA PRO A 66 -1.09 15.92 4.28
C PRO A 66 -0.18 16.28 5.45
N ALA A 67 -0.17 17.55 5.83
CA ALA A 67 0.51 17.93 7.05
C ALA A 67 -0.25 17.28 8.22
N ARG A 68 0.41 16.41 8.99
CA ARG A 68 -0.17 15.82 10.20
C ARG A 68 -0.02 16.80 11.35
N VAL A 69 -1.14 17.12 12.00
CA VAL A 69 -1.19 18.03 13.15
C VAL A 69 -1.27 17.19 14.42
N TYR A 70 -0.23 17.31 15.24
CA TYR A 70 -0.11 16.63 16.51
C TYR A 70 -0.46 17.56 17.67
N ALA A 71 -1.04 17.00 18.73
CA ALA A 71 -1.29 17.69 19.99
C ALA A 71 0.01 17.93 20.78
N ARG A 72 -0.10 18.66 21.90
CA ARG A 72 1.00 18.77 22.87
C ARG A 72 1.39 17.38 23.38
N PRO A 73 2.67 16.96 23.29
CA PRO A 73 3.09 15.70 23.87
C PRO A 73 2.91 15.75 25.40
N LEU A 74 2.47 14.64 25.98
CA LEU A 74 2.52 14.50 27.44
C LEU A 74 3.99 14.40 27.84
N GLU A 75 4.40 15.26 28.77
CA GLU A 75 5.74 15.23 29.36
C GLU A 75 5.63 14.94 30.85
N LEU A 76 6.27 13.87 31.30
CA LEU A 76 6.37 13.52 32.71
C LEU A 76 7.81 13.70 33.17
N TYR A 77 7.97 14.44 34.25
CA TYR A 77 9.25 14.65 34.92
C TYR A 77 9.08 14.50 36.42
N VAL A 78 10.20 14.31 37.12
CA VAL A 78 10.20 14.22 38.59
C VAL A 78 9.75 15.56 39.18
N GLY A 79 8.71 15.54 40.02
CA GLY A 79 8.09 16.74 40.58
C GLY A 79 6.92 17.28 39.78
N ALA A 80 6.57 16.68 38.63
CA ALA A 80 5.40 17.11 37.87
C ALA A 80 4.11 16.96 38.69
N PRO A 81 3.22 17.97 38.73
CA PRO A 81 2.02 18.00 39.57
C PRO A 81 0.87 17.15 38.99
N TYR A 82 1.18 16.03 38.35
CA TYR A 82 0.21 15.13 37.77
C TYR A 82 -0.11 13.98 38.74
N SER A 83 -1.39 13.80 39.03
CA SER A 83 -1.84 12.64 39.79
C SER A 83 -1.77 11.37 38.93
N ARG A 84 -1.68 10.21 39.59
CA ARG A 84 -1.74 8.91 38.93
C ARG A 84 -2.97 8.79 38.01
N ASP A 85 -4.12 9.26 38.48
CA ASP A 85 -5.39 9.11 37.75
C ASP A 85 -5.47 10.04 36.54
N GLN A 86 -4.88 11.24 36.63
CA GLN A 86 -4.72 12.13 35.47
C GLN A 86 -3.83 11.50 34.41
N VAL A 87 -2.65 10.96 34.80
CA VAL A 87 -1.75 10.30 33.86
C VAL A 87 -2.43 9.07 33.23
N LYS A 88 -3.17 8.29 34.01
CA LYS A 88 -3.93 7.15 33.49
C LYS A 88 -5.01 7.57 32.48
N ALA A 89 -5.71 8.67 32.73
CA ALA A 89 -6.70 9.21 31.79
C ALA A 89 -6.02 9.67 30.49
N GLU A 90 -4.90 10.37 30.60
CA GLU A 90 -4.13 10.85 29.45
C GLU A 90 -3.59 9.69 28.60
N LEU A 91 -3.01 8.67 29.24
CA LEU A 91 -2.55 7.45 28.55
C LEU A 91 -3.69 6.78 27.77
N LYS A 92 -4.91 6.79 28.32
CA LYS A 92 -6.09 6.25 27.62
C LYS A 92 -6.45 7.08 26.39
N LEU A 93 -6.34 8.42 26.46
CA LEU A 93 -6.55 9.31 25.31
C LEU A 93 -5.50 9.09 24.22
N LEU A 94 -4.25 8.85 24.60
CA LEU A 94 -3.15 8.48 23.69
C LEU A 94 -3.29 7.04 23.12
N GLY A 95 -4.35 6.32 23.48
CA GLY A 95 -4.61 4.97 22.97
C GLY A 95 -3.76 3.87 23.62
N TYR A 96 -3.14 4.13 24.77
CA TYR A 96 -2.48 3.09 25.55
C TYR A 96 -3.52 2.17 26.19
N ARG A 97 -3.24 0.86 26.18
CA ARG A 97 -4.16 -0.16 26.67
C ARG A 97 -3.68 -0.74 28.00
N TYR A 98 -4.62 -1.01 28.90
CA TYR A 98 -4.30 -1.73 30.12
C TYR A 98 -3.96 -3.20 29.78
N SER A 99 -2.82 -3.69 30.28
CA SER A 99 -2.40 -5.09 30.12
C SER A 99 -1.75 -5.58 31.40
N LYS A 100 -1.96 -6.86 31.74
CA LYS A 100 -1.21 -7.53 32.82
C LYS A 100 0.26 -7.73 32.42
N ASP A 101 0.49 -7.96 31.13
CA ASP A 101 1.82 -8.16 30.56
C ASP A 101 2.23 -6.93 29.75
N LEU A 102 3.35 -6.31 30.14
CA LEU A 102 3.96 -5.16 29.44
C LEU A 102 4.88 -5.59 28.29
N SER A 103 4.51 -6.65 27.57
CA SER A 103 5.31 -7.19 26.46
C SER A 103 5.19 -6.33 25.21
N LYS A 104 4.00 -5.78 24.93
CA LYS A 104 3.73 -4.98 23.73
C LYS A 104 3.86 -3.47 24.00
N PRO A 105 4.43 -2.68 23.07
CA PRO A 105 4.41 -1.22 23.16
C PRO A 105 2.98 -0.67 23.15
N GLY A 106 2.78 0.49 23.78
CA GLY A 106 1.45 1.08 23.94
C GLY A 106 0.59 0.39 24.99
N THR A 107 1.21 -0.33 25.94
CA THR A 107 0.51 -0.94 27.07
C THR A 107 0.96 -0.34 28.39
N TYR A 108 0.06 -0.35 29.37
CA TYR A 108 0.37 0.09 30.73
C TYR A 108 -0.30 -0.82 31.77
N GLN A 109 0.27 -0.81 32.96
CA GLN A 109 -0.27 -1.42 34.16
C GLN A 109 -0.26 -0.36 35.26
N ALA A 110 -1.39 -0.21 35.94
CA ALA A 110 -1.52 0.73 37.05
C ALA A 110 -1.64 -0.02 38.38
N SER A 111 -0.88 0.41 39.37
CA SER A 111 -0.96 0.00 40.76
C SER A 111 -1.44 1.16 41.65
N LYS A 112 -1.36 1.01 42.98
CA LYS A 112 -1.82 2.05 43.91
C LYS A 112 -1.00 3.35 43.81
N TYR A 113 0.33 3.23 43.70
CA TYR A 113 1.27 4.37 43.69
C TYR A 113 2.24 4.38 42.50
N LYS A 114 2.06 3.47 41.54
CA LYS A 114 2.97 3.31 40.41
C LYS A 114 2.20 3.03 39.12
N ILE A 115 2.71 3.49 38.00
CA ILE A 115 2.28 3.09 36.66
C ILE A 115 3.52 2.53 35.95
N SER A 116 3.46 1.26 35.59
CA SER A 116 4.41 0.65 34.67
C SER A 116 3.86 0.79 33.27
N LEU A 117 4.68 1.17 32.30
CA LEU A 117 4.26 1.33 30.91
C LEU A 117 5.35 0.89 29.95
N HIS A 118 4.92 0.47 28.77
CA HIS A 118 5.79 0.19 27.63
C HIS A 118 5.55 1.29 26.59
N LYS A 119 6.43 2.29 26.59
CA LYS A 119 6.40 3.44 25.67
C LYS A 119 6.65 2.94 24.24
N ARG A 120 5.92 3.49 23.28
CA ARG A 120 6.14 3.27 21.84
C ARG A 120 7.40 3.97 21.35
N ALA A 121 8.01 3.41 20.31
CA ALA A 121 8.99 4.14 19.53
C ALA A 121 8.31 5.31 18.80
N PHE A 122 8.95 6.47 18.77
CA PHE A 122 8.44 7.64 18.08
C PHE A 122 9.60 8.51 17.58
N GLU A 123 9.42 9.11 16.41
CA GLU A 123 10.39 10.01 15.81
C GLU A 123 10.01 11.46 16.13
N PHE A 124 10.75 12.07 17.05
CA PHE A 124 10.58 13.47 17.40
C PHE A 124 11.47 14.35 16.51
N TRP A 125 11.20 15.66 16.52
CA TRP A 125 11.97 16.65 15.76
C TRP A 125 13.43 16.76 16.18
N ASP A 126 13.77 16.38 17.42
CA ASP A 126 15.11 16.36 18.00
C ASP A 126 15.79 14.98 17.93
N GLY A 127 15.08 13.93 17.51
CA GLY A 127 15.64 12.60 17.30
C GLY A 127 14.64 11.46 17.46
N ALA A 128 15.04 10.28 17.00
CA ALA A 128 14.26 9.06 17.18
C ALA A 128 14.41 8.50 18.60
N GLU A 129 13.28 8.26 19.27
CA GLU A 129 13.24 7.56 20.54
C GLU A 129 12.74 6.12 20.35
N SER A 130 13.51 5.15 20.84
CA SER A 130 13.13 3.74 20.81
C SER A 130 12.04 3.40 21.84
N GLU A 131 11.37 2.28 21.64
CA GLU A 131 10.47 1.74 22.65
C GLU A 131 11.20 1.48 23.97
N ARG A 132 10.53 1.74 25.09
CA ARG A 132 11.16 1.64 26.41
C ARG A 132 10.16 1.28 27.50
N ARG A 133 10.60 0.43 28.42
CA ARG A 133 9.80 0.05 29.60
C ARG A 133 10.17 0.92 30.79
N LEU A 134 9.17 1.60 31.32
CA LEU A 134 9.31 2.67 32.30
C LEU A 134 8.33 2.43 33.45
N THR A 135 8.74 2.77 34.66
CA THR A 135 7.89 2.77 35.85
C THR A 135 7.90 4.17 36.45
N VAL A 136 6.73 4.79 36.47
CA VAL A 136 6.49 6.10 37.08
C VAL A 136 5.92 5.88 38.47
N SER A 137 6.53 6.49 39.47
CA SER A 137 6.07 6.47 40.86
C SER A 137 5.39 7.79 41.20
N PHE A 138 4.31 7.71 41.98
CA PHE A 138 3.47 8.84 42.36
C PHE A 138 3.41 8.96 43.87
N GLY A 139 3.48 10.19 44.36
CA GLY A 139 3.24 10.57 45.76
C GLY A 139 1.97 11.42 45.89
N GLN A 140 1.82 12.11 47.03
CA GLN A 140 0.65 12.97 47.27
C GLN A 140 0.62 14.24 46.40
N LYS A 141 1.79 14.76 46.02
CA LYS A 141 1.92 16.03 45.29
C LYS A 141 2.17 15.86 43.78
N GLY A 142 2.28 14.62 43.29
CA GLY A 142 2.55 14.34 41.88
C GLY A 142 3.56 13.22 41.66
N VAL A 143 4.32 13.30 40.56
CA VAL A 143 5.33 12.32 40.17
C VAL A 143 6.54 12.42 41.09
N THR A 144 6.91 11.32 41.76
CA THR A 144 8.04 11.27 42.70
C THR A 144 9.29 10.64 42.12
N GLY A 145 9.15 9.87 41.05
CA GLY A 145 10.30 9.21 40.44
C GLY A 145 9.94 8.49 39.16
N ILE A 146 10.92 8.41 38.27
CA ILE A 146 10.82 7.74 36.98
C ILE A 146 12.01 6.80 36.87
N SER A 147 11.73 5.52 36.65
CA SER A 147 12.76 4.49 36.51
C SER A 147 12.55 3.73 35.22
N ALA A 148 13.63 3.53 34.48
CA ALA A 148 13.62 2.72 33.27
C ALA A 148 14.22 1.34 33.55
N ARG A 149 13.71 0.32 32.88
CA ARG A 149 14.16 -1.07 33.08
C ARG A 149 15.59 -1.31 32.60
N ASP A 150 16.10 -0.45 31.72
CA ASP A 150 17.49 -0.46 31.25
C ASP A 150 18.47 0.26 32.20
N GLY A 151 18.01 0.66 33.40
CA GLY A 151 18.87 1.20 34.47
C GLY A 151 19.24 2.67 34.32
N LYS A 152 18.92 3.33 33.20
CA LYS A 152 19.12 4.79 33.09
C LYS A 152 17.88 5.51 33.60
N SER A 153 17.98 6.18 34.75
CA SER A 153 16.93 7.10 35.20
C SER A 153 16.64 8.13 34.11
N ALA A 154 15.36 8.32 33.81
CA ALA A 154 14.91 9.33 32.87
C ALA A 154 14.26 10.45 33.67
N ASP A 155 14.93 11.59 33.79
CA ASP A 155 14.40 12.73 34.54
C ASP A 155 13.20 13.38 33.83
N LEU A 156 13.10 13.16 32.52
CA LEU A 156 12.01 13.57 31.64
C LEU A 156 11.65 12.40 30.71
N ILE A 157 10.35 12.14 30.56
CA ILE A 157 9.78 11.26 29.55
C ILE A 157 8.78 12.06 28.74
N ARG A 158 8.92 12.03 27.42
CA ARG A 158 7.90 12.52 26.48
C ARG A 158 7.12 11.34 25.90
N PHE A 159 5.82 11.49 25.71
CA PHE A 159 4.97 10.49 25.07
C PHE A 159 4.71 10.85 23.60
N ASP A 160 4.32 9.84 22.82
CA ASP A 160 3.83 10.04 21.46
C ASP A 160 2.62 10.97 21.49
N PRO A 161 2.63 12.09 20.74
CA PRO A 161 1.54 13.05 20.76
C PRO A 161 0.32 12.49 20.02
N LEU A 162 -0.87 12.90 20.46
CA LEU A 162 -2.12 12.54 19.79
C LEU A 162 -2.20 13.21 18.42
N GLU A 163 -2.48 12.45 17.36
CA GLU A 163 -2.78 13.01 16.04
C GLU A 163 -4.21 13.59 16.06
N ILE A 164 -4.33 14.90 15.88
CA ILE A 164 -5.63 15.60 15.89
C ILE A 164 -6.26 15.53 14.49
N GLY A 165 -5.45 15.60 13.44
CA GLY A 165 -5.92 15.50 12.06
C GLY A 165 -4.85 15.83 11.03
N GLY A 166 -5.24 15.74 9.76
CA GLY A 166 -4.41 16.14 8.62
C GLY A 166 -4.97 17.39 7.94
N ILE A 167 -4.09 18.31 7.54
CA ILE A 167 -4.45 19.41 6.65
C ILE A 167 -4.18 18.95 5.22
N TYR A 168 -5.23 18.97 4.40
CA TYR A 168 -5.18 18.58 2.99
C TYR A 168 -5.11 19.84 2.13
N PRO A 169 -4.02 20.04 1.37
CA PRO A 169 -3.94 21.11 0.38
C PRO A 169 -4.66 20.74 -0.92
#